data_AF-A0A758AII2-F1
#
_entry.id   AF-A0A758AII2-F1
#
_cell.length_a   1.000
_cell.length_b   1.000
_cell.length_c   1.000
_cell.angle_alpha   90.00
_cell.angle_beta   90.00
_cell.angle_gamma   90.00
#
_symmetry.space_group_name_H-M   'P 1'
#
loop_
_entity.id
_entity.type
_entity.pdbx_description
1 polymer ?
#
loop_
_entity_poly.entity_id
_entity_poly.type
_entity_poly.pdbx_seq_one_letter_code
_entity_poly.pdbx_strand_id
1 'polypeptide(L)'
;MSDEQTPEPGKAGALRSAMNVSLNTHYAIRLWEGRYPEYKTKKGGRKKENARHRSLIFSMPGFIQKAGRINQDSANDNPWADSKMLELENLINAAIGKMQEELDGLKKVMSMVPAQVTISDITSISPLNIGVFSRTPVGYRCVWLLVGFDQLAMQAFQAAHYGCISRRELNSCLGRGGYLVRQIYGAAQKYRYLPVTREDIAVNNDKAREAIKLFGNVDPDVLFGNKRSSWSPPINRRSIDALKRMYEEGSEEPVITVGTAGKPVRDATKKIPDSDSSSGSGDVPVLSQMQAEEAIVQDGGRNELTDEVDIDIDDLSVLLPPPVDTEPE
;
A
#
# COMPACT_ATOMS: atom_id res chain seq x y z
N MET A 1 -36.96 10.61 11.63
CA MET A 1 -37.38 9.34 12.24
C MET A 1 -36.35 8.31 11.84
N SER A 2 -35.85 7.53 12.79
CA SER A 2 -34.89 6.47 12.55
C SER A 2 -35.61 5.16 12.81
N ASP A 3 -35.64 4.25 11.85
CA ASP A 3 -36.35 2.97 12.02
C ASP A 3 -35.57 2.10 13.00
N GLU A 4 -36.05 2.06 14.25
CA GLU A 4 -35.51 1.21 15.31
C GLU A 4 -35.97 -0.23 15.05
N GLN A 5 -35.19 -0.90 14.21
CA GLN A 5 -35.57 -2.18 13.61
C GLN A 5 -35.39 -3.33 14.60
N THR A 6 -36.42 -3.58 15.39
CA THR A 6 -36.48 -4.65 16.41
C THR A 6 -36.05 -6.00 15.80
N PRO A 7 -35.04 -6.70 16.35
CA PRO A 7 -34.55 -7.94 15.77
C PRO A 7 -35.57 -9.06 15.92
N GLU A 8 -35.87 -9.76 14.82
CA GLU A 8 -36.75 -10.94 14.87
C GLU A 8 -36.08 -12.10 15.62
N PRO A 9 -36.83 -12.80 16.50
CA PRO A 9 -36.28 -13.93 17.27
C PRO A 9 -35.81 -15.04 16.32
N GLY A 10 -34.54 -15.45 16.49
CA GLY A 10 -33.91 -16.50 15.70
C GLY A 10 -33.16 -16.04 14.44
N LYS A 11 -33.12 -14.74 14.13
CA LYS A 11 -32.31 -14.18 13.03
C LYS A 11 -31.19 -13.30 13.57
N ALA A 12 -29.97 -13.50 13.07
CA ALA A 12 -28.85 -12.60 13.36
C ALA A 12 -29.07 -11.25 12.66
N GLY A 13 -28.81 -10.15 13.38
CA GLY A 13 -28.89 -8.79 12.83
C GLY A 13 -27.76 -8.48 11.83
N ALA A 14 -27.89 -7.37 11.11
CA ALA A 14 -26.88 -6.92 10.16
C ALA A 14 -25.55 -6.60 10.87
N LEU A 15 -24.46 -7.22 10.43
CA LEU A 15 -23.12 -6.96 10.95
C LEU A 15 -22.71 -5.50 10.71
N ARG A 16 -22.22 -4.82 11.75
CA ARG A 16 -21.72 -3.44 11.69
C ARG A 16 -20.37 -3.37 12.40
N SER A 17 -19.45 -2.61 11.82
CA SER A 17 -18.16 -2.28 12.41
C SER A 17 -17.75 -0.88 11.96
N ALA A 18 -17.02 -0.16 12.81
CA ALA A 18 -16.45 1.15 12.52
C ALA A 18 -14.95 1.09 12.81
N MET A 19 -14.13 1.43 11.83
CA MET A 19 -12.67 1.54 12.00
C MET A 19 -12.34 2.95 12.45
N ASN A 20 -11.66 3.08 13.59
CA ASN A 20 -11.08 4.34 14.04
C ASN A 20 -9.56 4.26 13.98
N VAL A 21 -8.90 5.38 13.71
CA VAL A 21 -7.44 5.52 13.67
C VAL A 21 -7.05 6.75 14.49
N SER A 22 -5.94 6.66 15.23
CA SER A 22 -5.28 7.80 15.85
C SER A 22 -4.01 8.10 15.06
N LEU A 23 -3.79 9.36 14.68
CA LEU A 23 -2.56 9.83 14.04
C LEU A 23 -1.81 10.77 14.99
N ASN A 24 -0.54 10.47 15.24
CA ASN A 24 0.26 11.08 16.29
C ASN A 24 1.12 12.24 15.79
N THR A 25 1.62 12.13 14.55
CA THR A 25 2.60 13.06 13.96
C THR A 25 1.97 14.01 12.94
N HIS A 26 2.51 15.22 12.84
CA HIS A 26 2.09 16.16 11.79
C HIS A 26 2.41 15.64 10.39
N TYR A 27 3.36 14.71 10.26
CA TYR A 27 3.74 14.06 9.00
C TYR A 27 2.63 13.14 8.47
N ALA A 28 2.06 12.29 9.33
CA ALA A 28 0.93 11.44 8.96
C ALA A 28 -0.36 12.27 8.75
N ILE A 29 -0.59 13.29 9.58
CA ILE A 29 -1.73 14.20 9.44
C ILE A 29 -1.68 14.95 8.10
N ARG A 30 -0.52 15.51 7.70
CA ARG A 30 -0.33 16.16 6.38
C ARG A 30 -0.58 15.20 5.20
N LEU A 31 -0.33 13.89 5.34
CA LEU A 31 -0.67 12.87 4.34
C LEU A 31 -2.14 12.41 4.38
N TRP A 32 -2.80 12.52 5.54
CA TRP A 32 -4.24 12.31 5.66
C TRP A 32 -5.02 13.44 4.98
N GLU A 33 -4.73 14.69 5.37
CA GLU A 33 -5.40 15.90 4.86
C GLU A 33 -5.04 16.20 3.40
N GLY A 34 -3.81 15.88 2.99
CA GLY A 34 -3.24 16.30 1.72
C GLY A 34 -3.00 17.82 1.68
N ARG A 35 -2.90 18.38 0.48
CA ARG A 35 -2.74 19.83 0.28
C ARG A 35 -3.38 20.25 -1.03
N TYR A 36 -4.39 21.12 -0.96
CA TYR A 36 -4.95 21.75 -2.16
C TYR A 36 -3.95 22.72 -2.80
N PRO A 37 -3.92 22.83 -4.14
CA PRO A 37 -3.04 23.78 -4.84
C PRO A 37 -3.44 25.21 -4.49
N GLU A 38 -2.47 25.97 -3.98
CA GLU A 38 -2.70 27.31 -3.44
C GLU A 38 -2.74 28.36 -4.56
N TYR A 39 -3.86 28.41 -5.28
CA TYR A 39 -4.08 29.43 -6.31
C TYR A 39 -4.19 30.83 -5.68
N LYS A 40 -3.28 31.73 -6.06
CA LYS A 40 -3.23 33.12 -5.56
C LYS A 40 -4.46 33.93 -5.99
N THR A 41 -5.48 33.98 -5.13
CA THR A 41 -6.58 34.96 -5.24
C THR A 41 -6.00 36.38 -5.16
N LYS A 42 -6.08 37.15 -6.24
CA LYS A 42 -5.56 38.53 -6.30
C LYS A 42 -6.42 39.49 -5.45
N LYS A 43 -6.17 39.57 -4.13
CA LYS A 43 -6.62 40.67 -3.27
C LYS A 43 -5.52 41.12 -2.31
N GLY A 44 -5.00 42.33 -2.53
CA GLY A 44 -4.36 43.18 -1.51
C GLY A 44 -2.98 42.77 -0.98
N GLY A 45 -1.92 43.34 -1.57
CA GLY A 45 -0.65 43.60 -0.86
C GLY A 45 0.49 42.59 -1.03
N ARG A 46 1.71 43.13 -1.16
CA ARG A 46 3.05 42.51 -1.09
C ARG A 46 3.23 41.12 -1.73
N LYS A 47 3.96 41.08 -2.86
CA LYS A 47 4.57 39.85 -3.36
C LYS A 47 5.52 39.25 -2.29
N LYS A 48 5.30 38.00 -1.88
CA LYS A 48 6.42 37.08 -1.58
C LYS A 48 6.85 36.47 -2.91
N GLU A 49 8.04 36.79 -3.38
CA GLU A 49 8.52 36.36 -4.71
C GLU A 49 8.92 34.87 -4.74
N ASN A 50 9.32 34.31 -3.59
CA ASN A 50 9.68 32.89 -3.45
C ASN A 50 8.47 31.94 -3.22
N ALA A 51 7.24 32.43 -3.26
CA ALA A 51 6.05 31.59 -3.12
C ALA A 51 5.78 30.78 -4.40
N ARG A 52 6.51 29.66 -4.53
CA ARG A 52 6.39 28.62 -5.57
C ARG A 52 4.95 28.12 -5.68
N HIS A 53 4.53 27.67 -6.86
CA HIS A 53 3.19 27.16 -7.12
C HIS A 53 2.98 25.79 -6.44
N ARG A 54 2.56 25.79 -5.16
CA ARG A 54 2.44 24.58 -4.34
C ARG A 54 1.53 23.55 -5.00
N SER A 55 2.08 22.36 -5.25
CA SER A 55 1.41 21.25 -5.93
C SER A 55 0.31 20.64 -5.05
N LEU A 56 -0.70 20.05 -5.72
CA LEU A 56 -1.72 19.21 -5.10
C LEU A 56 -1.06 17.97 -4.48
N ILE A 57 -1.01 17.89 -3.15
CA ILE A 57 -0.77 16.62 -2.47
C ILE A 57 -2.13 15.94 -2.31
N PHE A 58 -2.24 14.70 -2.77
CA PHE A 58 -3.47 13.92 -2.63
C PHE A 58 -3.72 13.58 -1.15
N SER A 59 -4.98 13.54 -0.75
CA SER A 59 -5.40 13.22 0.62
C SER A 59 -5.80 11.75 0.75
N MET A 60 -5.73 11.19 1.96
CA MET A 60 -6.18 9.81 2.21
C MET A 60 -7.68 9.63 1.90
N PRO A 61 -8.60 10.54 2.30
CA PRO A 61 -10.00 10.48 1.84
C PRO A 61 -10.14 10.56 0.31
N GLY A 62 -9.28 11.32 -0.37
CA GLY A 62 -9.21 11.38 -1.83
C GLY A 62 -8.80 10.04 -2.45
N PHE A 63 -7.80 9.37 -1.88
CA PHE A 63 -7.41 8.01 -2.26
C PHE A 63 -8.54 7.01 -2.03
N ILE A 64 -9.17 6.99 -0.86
CA ILE A 64 -10.28 6.08 -0.52
C ILE A 64 -11.45 6.26 -1.50
N GLN A 65 -11.82 7.51 -1.83
CA GLN A 65 -12.84 7.79 -2.83
C GLN A 65 -12.43 7.30 -4.24
N LYS A 66 -11.17 7.51 -4.64
CA LYS A 66 -10.65 7.10 -5.95
C LYS A 66 -10.58 5.58 -6.10
N ALA A 67 -10.08 4.87 -5.09
CA ALA A 67 -10.06 3.41 -5.02
C ALA A 67 -11.49 2.83 -5.04
N GLY A 68 -12.44 3.49 -4.37
CA GLY A 68 -13.87 3.14 -4.44
C GLY A 68 -14.46 3.22 -5.85
N ARG A 69 -14.07 4.22 -6.66
CA ARG A 69 -14.50 4.33 -8.07
C ARG A 69 -13.84 3.25 -8.94
N ILE A 70 -12.53 3.06 -8.83
CA ILE A 70 -11.80 2.02 -9.57
C ILE A 70 -12.41 0.63 -9.31
N ASN A 71 -12.79 0.34 -8.05
CA ASN A 71 -13.43 -0.93 -7.69
C ASN A 71 -14.86 -1.06 -8.23
N GLN A 72 -15.64 0.03 -8.31
CA GLN A 72 -16.94 0.04 -8.97
C GLN A 72 -16.82 -0.15 -10.49
N ASP A 73 -15.81 0.44 -11.12
CA ASP A 73 -15.53 0.26 -12.55
C ASP A 73 -15.10 -1.20 -12.84
N SER A 74 -14.33 -1.80 -11.92
CA SER A 74 -13.97 -3.22 -11.90
C SER A 74 -15.20 -4.13 -11.71
N ALA A 75 -16.18 -3.74 -10.88
CA ALA A 75 -17.48 -4.42 -10.78
C ALA A 75 -18.31 -4.33 -12.08
N ASN A 76 -18.17 -3.21 -12.79
CA ASN A 76 -18.81 -2.96 -14.09
C ASN A 76 -18.04 -3.60 -15.27
N ASP A 77 -17.16 -4.58 -14.98
CA ASP A 77 -16.41 -5.39 -15.95
C ASP A 77 -15.42 -4.61 -16.86
N ASN A 78 -14.87 -3.50 -16.37
CA ASN A 78 -13.84 -2.73 -17.08
C ASN A 78 -12.42 -3.32 -16.87
N PRO A 79 -11.73 -3.82 -17.91
CA PRO A 79 -10.42 -4.46 -17.76
C PRO A 79 -9.26 -3.51 -17.42
N TRP A 80 -9.35 -2.21 -17.76
CA TRP A 80 -8.36 -1.21 -17.31
C TRP A 80 -8.55 -0.88 -15.81
N ALA A 81 -9.77 -0.96 -15.29
CA ALA A 81 -10.03 -0.85 -13.85
C ALA A 81 -9.47 -2.04 -13.08
N ASP A 82 -9.61 -3.26 -13.61
CA ASP A 82 -9.03 -4.48 -13.03
C ASP A 82 -7.49 -4.43 -13.02
N SER A 83 -6.88 -3.96 -14.12
CA SER A 83 -5.44 -3.73 -14.21
C SER A 83 -4.96 -2.74 -13.14
N LYS A 84 -5.70 -1.63 -12.96
CA LYS A 84 -5.40 -0.65 -11.91
C LYS A 84 -5.60 -1.19 -10.50
N MET A 85 -6.62 -2.03 -10.25
CA MET A 85 -6.79 -2.72 -8.97
C MET A 85 -5.57 -3.59 -8.64
N LEU A 86 -5.08 -4.38 -9.60
CA LEU A 86 -3.90 -5.24 -9.44
C LEU A 86 -2.61 -4.42 -9.24
N GLU A 87 -2.43 -3.33 -9.98
CA GLU A 87 -1.32 -2.38 -9.78
C GLU A 87 -1.33 -1.81 -8.35
N LEU A 88 -2.48 -1.34 -7.86
CA LEU A 88 -2.61 -0.79 -6.51
C LEU A 88 -2.36 -1.85 -5.43
N GLU A 89 -2.81 -3.09 -5.62
CA GLU A 89 -2.53 -4.19 -4.70
C GLU A 89 -1.04 -4.49 -4.60
N ASN A 90 -0.36 -4.66 -5.75
CA ASN A 90 1.07 -4.96 -5.78
C ASN A 90 1.89 -3.82 -5.16
N LEU A 91 1.55 -2.55 -5.46
CA LEU A 91 2.19 -1.38 -4.86
C LEU A 91 1.97 -1.28 -3.35
N ILE A 92 0.75 -1.53 -2.85
CA ILE A 92 0.45 -1.51 -1.41
C ILE A 92 1.18 -2.65 -0.68
N ASN A 93 1.22 -3.85 -1.26
CA ASN A 93 1.91 -5.00 -0.65
C ASN A 93 3.43 -4.76 -0.56
N ALA A 94 4.05 -4.26 -1.64
CA ALA A 94 5.47 -3.90 -1.64
C ALA A 94 5.79 -2.74 -0.69
N ALA A 95 4.90 -1.74 -0.60
CA ALA A 95 5.06 -0.61 0.31
C ALA A 95 4.94 -0.99 1.78
N ILE A 96 4.03 -1.91 2.14
CA ILE A 96 3.89 -2.43 3.51
C ILE A 96 5.15 -3.20 3.93
N GLY A 97 5.70 -4.04 3.04
CA GLY A 97 6.99 -4.72 3.30
C GLY A 97 8.12 -3.72 3.58
N LYS A 98 8.31 -2.73 2.72
CA LYS A 98 9.33 -1.69 2.90
C LYS A 98 9.13 -0.83 4.15
N MET A 99 7.88 -0.53 4.52
CA MET A 99 7.60 0.19 5.77
C MET A 99 8.02 -0.63 7.00
N GLN A 100 7.80 -1.94 6.96
CA GLN A 100 8.23 -2.86 8.02
C GLN A 100 9.77 -2.96 8.09
N GLU A 101 10.45 -3.02 6.94
CA GLU A 101 11.93 -3.01 6.85
C GLU A 101 12.54 -1.76 7.51
N GLU A 102 11.98 -0.57 7.24
CA GLU A 102 12.40 0.70 7.87
C GLU A 102 12.16 0.69 9.39
N LEU A 103 10.98 0.24 9.83
CA LEU A 103 10.62 0.12 11.25
C LEU A 103 11.55 -0.84 12.01
N ASP A 104 11.86 -2.00 11.45
CA ASP A 104 12.70 -3.00 12.10
C ASP A 104 14.19 -2.63 12.07
N GLY A 105 14.65 -1.94 11.02
CA GLY A 105 15.97 -1.30 11.01
C GLY A 105 16.12 -0.25 12.12
N LEU A 106 15.07 0.53 12.38
CA LEU A 106 15.06 1.56 13.41
C LEU A 106 14.98 0.98 14.84
N LYS A 107 14.17 -0.05 15.06
CA LYS A 107 14.17 -0.83 16.33
C LYS A 107 15.55 -1.42 16.61
N LYS A 108 16.25 -1.93 15.59
CA LYS A 108 17.62 -2.45 15.72
C LYS A 108 18.60 -1.37 16.16
N VAL A 109 18.46 -0.14 15.67
CA VAL A 109 19.28 1.00 16.17
C VAL A 109 18.95 1.32 17.63
N MET A 110 17.67 1.38 18.00
CA MET A 110 17.26 1.60 19.40
C MET A 110 17.76 0.50 20.35
N SER A 111 17.88 -0.75 19.89
CA SER A 111 18.45 -1.85 20.70
C SER A 111 19.96 -1.75 20.99
N MET A 112 20.65 -0.74 20.44
CA MET A 112 22.07 -0.46 20.77
C MET A 112 22.25 0.43 22.00
N VAL A 113 21.15 0.95 22.56
CA VAL A 113 21.15 1.73 23.82
C VAL A 113 21.64 0.84 24.97
N PRO A 114 22.51 1.33 25.89
CA PRO A 114 23.03 0.53 27.00
C PRO A 114 21.92 -0.04 27.89
N ALA A 115 22.06 -1.30 28.32
CA ALA A 115 21.04 -2.04 29.06
C ALA A 115 20.63 -1.43 30.42
N GLN A 116 21.38 -0.45 30.93
CA GLN A 116 21.07 0.33 32.14
C GLN A 116 20.15 1.54 31.85
N VAL A 117 19.82 1.82 30.59
CA VAL A 117 18.99 2.96 30.16
C VAL A 117 17.65 2.45 29.67
N THR A 118 16.59 2.72 30.44
CA THR A 118 15.20 2.43 30.06
C THR A 118 14.61 3.61 29.28
N ILE A 119 14.15 3.37 28.06
CA ILE A 119 13.40 4.33 27.24
C ILE A 119 11.95 3.83 27.16
N SER A 120 10.98 4.70 27.48
CA SER A 120 9.54 4.40 27.35
C SER A 120 9.10 4.44 25.88
N ASP A 121 7.96 3.84 25.53
CA ASP A 121 7.36 4.06 24.22
C ASP A 121 7.01 5.55 24.01
N ILE A 122 7.16 6.04 22.77
CA ILE A 122 6.74 7.38 22.38
C ILE A 122 5.23 7.40 22.07
N THR A 123 4.53 8.43 22.55
CA THR A 123 3.11 8.70 22.26
C THR A 123 2.90 10.19 22.02
N SER A 124 1.87 10.57 21.25
CA SER A 124 1.46 11.97 21.15
C SER A 124 0.55 12.36 22.32
N ILE A 125 0.75 13.57 22.86
CA ILE A 125 -0.09 14.13 23.92
C ILE A 125 -1.50 14.46 23.41
N SER A 126 -1.65 14.73 22.11
CA SER A 126 -2.92 15.13 21.49
C SER A 126 -3.09 14.56 20.07
N PRO A 127 -3.22 13.23 19.91
CA PRO A 127 -3.33 12.60 18.60
C PRO A 127 -4.68 12.86 17.92
N LEU A 128 -4.66 12.96 16.59
CA LEU A 128 -5.83 13.20 15.77
C LEU A 128 -6.61 11.89 15.58
N ASN A 129 -7.76 11.79 16.24
CA ASN A 129 -8.64 10.61 16.19
C ASN A 129 -9.67 10.74 15.05
N ILE A 130 -9.71 9.74 14.16
CA ILE A 130 -10.44 9.79 12.88
C ILE A 130 -11.26 8.50 12.68
N GLY A 131 -12.55 8.66 12.38
CA GLY A 131 -13.39 7.56 11.87
C GLY A 131 -13.14 7.31 10.38
N VAL A 132 -12.80 6.07 10.02
CA VAL A 132 -12.40 5.67 8.67
C VAL A 132 -13.46 4.76 8.05
N PHE A 133 -14.00 5.15 6.90
CA PHE A 133 -14.87 4.32 6.08
C PHE A 133 -14.35 4.22 4.64
N SER A 134 -14.05 2.99 4.22
CA SER A 134 -13.77 2.63 2.84
C SER A 134 -14.79 1.61 2.32
N ARG A 135 -15.14 1.73 1.04
CA ARG A 135 -15.96 0.74 0.32
C ARG A 135 -15.15 -0.47 -0.18
N THR A 136 -13.82 -0.42 -0.06
CA THR A 136 -12.90 -1.42 -0.63
C THR A 136 -11.80 -1.82 0.37
N PRO A 137 -11.32 -3.07 0.35
CA PRO A 137 -10.15 -3.48 1.15
C PRO A 137 -8.89 -2.66 0.83
N VAL A 138 -8.69 -2.30 -0.45
CA VAL A 138 -7.58 -1.44 -0.92
C VAL A 138 -7.52 -0.12 -0.15
N GLY A 139 -8.66 0.53 0.10
CA GLY A 139 -8.71 1.76 0.87
C GLY A 139 -8.23 1.57 2.31
N TYR A 140 -8.68 0.51 2.99
CA TYR A 140 -8.23 0.22 4.37
C TYR A 140 -6.75 -0.19 4.44
N ARG A 141 -6.24 -0.96 3.48
CA ARG A 141 -4.80 -1.32 3.44
C ARG A 141 -3.89 -0.11 3.25
N CYS A 142 -4.31 0.89 2.46
CA CYS A 142 -3.56 2.13 2.33
C CYS A 142 -3.58 2.96 3.63
N VAL A 143 -4.66 2.87 4.41
CA VAL A 143 -4.71 3.47 5.77
C VAL A 143 -3.78 2.75 6.74
N TRP A 144 -3.66 1.42 6.67
CA TRP A 144 -2.66 0.68 7.47
C TRP A 144 -1.22 1.11 7.14
N LEU A 145 -0.91 1.34 5.86
CA LEU A 145 0.40 1.88 5.47
C LEU A 145 0.65 3.29 6.03
N LEU A 146 -0.37 4.15 6.09
CA LEU A 146 -0.27 5.47 6.71
C LEU A 146 -0.04 5.38 8.23
N VAL A 147 -0.65 4.42 8.92
CA VAL A 147 -0.38 4.15 10.35
C VAL A 147 1.04 3.63 10.55
N GLY A 148 1.55 2.75 9.66
CA GLY A 148 2.95 2.34 9.68
C GLY A 148 3.92 3.51 9.46
N PHE A 149 3.55 4.48 8.61
CA PHE A 149 4.33 5.72 8.46
C PHE A 149 4.29 6.62 9.70
N ASP A 150 3.13 6.73 10.36
CA ASP A 150 3.02 7.49 11.63
C ASP A 150 3.92 6.88 12.71
N GLN A 151 3.89 5.55 12.85
CA GLN A 151 4.79 4.80 13.76
C GLN A 151 6.27 5.01 13.40
N LEU A 152 6.65 4.97 12.12
CA LEU A 152 8.01 5.21 11.66
C LEU A 152 8.47 6.63 12.00
N ALA A 153 7.60 7.63 11.79
CA ALA A 153 7.89 9.01 12.13
C ALA A 153 8.11 9.17 13.64
N MET A 154 7.20 8.66 14.48
CA MET A 154 7.34 8.68 15.95
C MET A 154 8.67 8.07 16.41
N GLN A 155 8.95 6.82 16.00
CA GLN A 155 10.18 6.13 16.38
C GLN A 155 11.43 6.85 15.88
N ALA A 156 11.37 7.52 14.72
CA ALA A 156 12.51 8.24 14.18
C ALA A 156 12.79 9.53 14.97
N PHE A 157 11.74 10.26 15.39
CA PHE A 157 11.90 11.40 16.30
C PHE A 157 12.46 10.96 17.66
N GLN A 158 11.98 9.84 18.21
CA GLN A 158 12.51 9.27 19.44
C GLN A 158 13.99 8.89 19.33
N ALA A 159 14.37 8.16 18.28
CA ALA A 159 15.76 7.78 18.03
C ALA A 159 16.67 8.99 17.80
N ALA A 160 16.18 10.06 17.15
CA ALA A 160 16.94 11.28 16.96
C ALA A 160 17.10 12.09 18.25
N HIS A 161 16.08 12.09 19.12
CA HIS A 161 16.10 12.77 20.43
C HIS A 161 17.15 12.16 21.36
N TYR A 162 17.18 10.84 21.49
CA TYR A 162 18.18 10.12 22.29
C TYR A 162 19.53 9.92 21.56
N GLY A 163 19.78 10.66 20.47
CA GLY A 163 21.07 10.65 19.74
C GLY A 163 21.43 9.34 19.03
N CYS A 164 20.48 8.40 18.93
CA CYS A 164 20.68 7.09 18.31
C CYS A 164 20.72 7.16 16.78
N ILE A 165 20.08 8.19 16.17
CA ILE A 165 20.25 8.53 14.74
C ILE A 165 20.57 10.03 14.56
N SER A 166 21.23 10.35 13.44
CA SER A 166 21.49 11.74 13.05
C SER A 166 20.22 12.44 12.51
N ARG A 167 20.19 13.78 12.53
CA ARG A 167 19.11 14.56 11.88
C ARG A 167 19.02 14.28 10.37
N ARG A 168 20.13 13.96 9.71
CA ARG A 168 20.12 13.53 8.30
C ARG A 168 19.32 12.24 8.13
N GLU A 169 19.56 11.25 8.98
CA GLU A 169 18.88 9.96 8.87
C GLU A 169 17.39 10.08 9.24
N LEU A 170 17.02 10.86 10.26
CA LEU A 170 15.61 11.20 10.54
C LEU A 170 14.92 11.76 9.29
N ASN A 171 15.52 12.76 8.64
CA ASN A 171 14.97 13.34 7.42
C ASN A 171 14.86 12.30 6.28
N SER A 172 15.82 11.36 6.20
CA SER A 172 15.79 10.27 5.22
C SER A 172 14.71 9.22 5.52
N CYS A 173 14.53 8.77 6.77
CA CYS A 173 13.42 7.89 7.18
C CYS A 173 12.05 8.50 6.84
N LEU A 174 11.84 9.77 7.21
CA LEU A 174 10.61 10.51 6.91
C LEU A 174 10.39 10.65 5.38
N GLY A 175 11.46 10.89 4.62
CA GLY A 175 11.45 10.92 3.16
C GLY A 175 11.04 9.58 2.54
N ARG A 176 11.71 8.49 2.91
CA ARG A 176 11.49 7.12 2.42
C ARG A 176 10.07 6.64 2.76
N GLY A 177 9.67 6.69 4.03
CA GLY A 177 8.33 6.29 4.47
C GLY A 177 7.22 7.12 3.81
N GLY A 178 7.39 8.45 3.77
CA GLY A 178 6.41 9.34 3.13
C GLY A 178 6.33 9.17 1.62
N TYR A 179 7.43 8.76 0.96
CA TYR A 179 7.42 8.42 -0.47
C TYR A 179 6.52 7.21 -0.76
N LEU A 180 6.59 6.14 0.05
CA LEU A 180 5.81 4.91 -0.14
C LEU A 180 4.30 5.21 -0.22
N VAL A 181 3.77 6.02 0.70
CA VAL A 181 2.36 6.45 0.69
C VAL A 181 2.04 7.30 -0.56
N ARG A 182 2.90 8.29 -0.87
CA ARG A 182 2.71 9.20 -2.01
C ARG A 182 2.79 8.49 -3.38
N GLN A 183 3.55 7.41 -3.49
CA GLN A 183 3.63 6.58 -4.70
C GLN A 183 2.27 5.94 -5.03
N ILE A 184 1.58 5.37 -4.03
CA ILE A 184 0.26 4.74 -4.17
C ILE A 184 -0.82 5.79 -4.50
N TYR A 185 -0.75 6.96 -3.87
CA TYR A 185 -1.60 8.10 -4.22
C TYR A 185 -1.46 8.48 -5.70
N GLY A 186 -0.21 8.62 -6.19
CA GLY A 186 0.07 8.92 -7.59
C GLY A 186 -0.40 7.84 -8.58
N ALA A 187 -0.25 6.56 -8.21
CA ALA A 187 -0.75 5.42 -8.99
C ALA A 187 -2.27 5.46 -9.17
N ALA A 188 -3.02 5.77 -8.10
CA ALA A 188 -4.47 5.92 -8.13
C ALA A 188 -4.93 7.17 -8.87
N GLN A 189 -4.26 8.33 -8.68
CA GLN A 189 -4.56 9.57 -9.41
C GLN A 189 -4.53 9.38 -10.93
N LYS A 190 -3.52 8.66 -11.44
CA LYS A 190 -3.31 8.40 -12.88
C LYS A 190 -4.48 7.69 -13.58
N TYR A 191 -5.32 6.95 -12.84
CA TYR A 191 -6.48 6.26 -13.42
C TYR A 191 -7.48 7.26 -14.03
N ARG A 192 -7.89 7.01 -15.27
CA ARG A 192 -8.96 7.75 -15.96
C ARG A 192 -10.09 6.77 -16.27
N TYR A 193 -11.33 7.21 -16.03
CA TYR A 193 -12.52 6.42 -16.33
C TYR A 193 -12.83 6.45 -17.82
N LEU A 194 -13.32 5.33 -18.35
CA LEU A 194 -13.96 5.22 -19.66
C LEU A 194 -15.04 4.13 -19.60
N PRO A 195 -16.24 4.31 -20.17
CA PRO A 195 -17.32 3.33 -20.16
C PRO A 195 -17.07 2.21 -21.18
N VAL A 196 -16.21 1.24 -20.84
CA VAL A 196 -15.84 0.09 -21.68
C VAL A 196 -15.81 -1.20 -20.86
N THR A 197 -16.40 -2.26 -21.41
CA THR A 197 -16.48 -3.61 -20.84
C THR A 197 -15.69 -4.62 -21.67
N ARG A 198 -15.57 -5.87 -21.18
CA ARG A 198 -15.01 -6.98 -21.98
C ARG A 198 -15.86 -7.35 -23.19
N GLU A 199 -17.17 -7.20 -23.09
CA GLU A 199 -18.11 -7.47 -24.20
C GLU A 199 -17.97 -6.41 -25.32
N ASP A 200 -17.76 -5.14 -24.96
CA ASP A 200 -17.43 -4.08 -25.94
C ASP A 200 -16.16 -4.40 -26.75
N ILE A 201 -15.18 -5.07 -26.13
CA ILE A 201 -13.93 -5.51 -26.75
C ILE A 201 -14.14 -6.75 -27.63
N ALA A 202 -14.88 -7.76 -27.16
CA ALA A 202 -15.19 -8.96 -27.94
C ALA A 202 -15.96 -8.63 -29.23
N VAL A 203 -16.80 -7.59 -29.23
CA VAL A 203 -17.52 -7.10 -30.41
C VAL A 203 -16.72 -6.04 -31.20
N ASN A 204 -15.50 -5.69 -30.76
CA ASN A 204 -14.60 -4.70 -31.38
C ASN A 204 -15.28 -3.35 -31.70
N ASN A 205 -16.08 -2.84 -30.76
CA ASN A 205 -16.89 -1.64 -31.00
C ASN A 205 -16.12 -0.32 -30.81
N ASP A 206 -16.76 0.80 -31.15
CA ASP A 206 -16.14 2.13 -31.10
C ASP A 206 -15.52 2.49 -29.75
N LYS A 207 -16.15 2.10 -28.63
CA LYS A 207 -15.62 2.35 -27.28
C LYS A 207 -14.35 1.57 -27.03
N ALA A 208 -14.27 0.31 -27.45
CA ALA A 208 -13.08 -0.51 -27.31
C ALA A 208 -11.92 0.04 -28.17
N ARG A 209 -12.23 0.48 -29.41
CA ARG A 209 -11.25 1.11 -30.30
C ARG A 209 -10.75 2.46 -29.74
N GLU A 210 -11.63 3.26 -29.14
CA GLU A 210 -11.24 4.49 -28.42
C GLU A 210 -10.42 4.18 -27.17
N ALA A 211 -10.80 3.20 -26.36
CA ALA A 211 -10.09 2.79 -25.16
C ALA A 211 -8.64 2.37 -25.44
N ILE A 212 -8.45 1.50 -26.44
CA ILE A 212 -7.13 1.04 -26.90
C ILE A 212 -6.31 2.23 -27.43
N LYS A 213 -6.93 3.17 -28.15
CA LYS A 213 -6.26 4.38 -28.66
C LYS A 213 -5.83 5.35 -27.54
N LEU A 214 -6.57 5.43 -26.44
CA LEU A 214 -6.30 6.36 -25.32
C LEU A 214 -5.38 5.77 -24.23
N PHE A 215 -5.40 4.45 -24.04
CA PHE A 215 -4.73 3.79 -22.91
C PHE A 215 -3.79 2.65 -23.30
N GLY A 216 -3.76 2.26 -24.58
CA GLY A 216 -3.10 1.04 -25.03
C GLY A 216 -3.87 -0.23 -24.67
N ASN A 217 -3.33 -1.36 -25.11
CA ASN A 217 -3.88 -2.68 -24.80
C ASN A 217 -3.70 -3.03 -23.31
N VAL A 218 -4.67 -3.76 -22.74
CA VAL A 218 -4.54 -4.37 -21.40
C VAL A 218 -3.68 -5.64 -21.51
N ASP A 219 -2.97 -6.02 -20.44
CA ASP A 219 -2.34 -7.35 -20.31
C ASP A 219 -3.40 -8.44 -20.61
N PRO A 220 -3.17 -9.34 -21.59
CA PRO A 220 -4.09 -10.42 -21.92
C PRO A 220 -4.54 -11.24 -20.70
N ASP A 221 -3.68 -11.47 -19.72
CA ASP A 221 -4.06 -12.20 -18.51
C ASP A 221 -5.05 -11.41 -17.64
N VAL A 222 -5.00 -10.08 -17.65
CA VAL A 222 -6.00 -9.24 -16.96
C VAL A 222 -7.28 -9.13 -17.79
N LEU A 223 -7.16 -9.12 -19.12
CA LEU A 223 -8.30 -9.14 -20.03
C LEU A 223 -9.10 -10.46 -19.87
N PHE A 224 -8.45 -11.61 -19.87
CA PHE A 224 -9.09 -12.92 -19.60
C PHE A 224 -9.36 -13.19 -18.11
N GLY A 225 -8.86 -12.34 -17.20
CA GLY A 225 -9.10 -12.45 -15.76
C GLY A 225 -8.24 -13.49 -15.03
N ASN A 226 -7.24 -14.08 -15.69
CA ASN A 226 -6.21 -14.95 -15.11
C ASN A 226 -5.40 -14.21 -14.02
N LYS A 227 -5.07 -12.94 -14.26
CA LYS A 227 -4.45 -12.02 -13.29
C LYS A 227 -5.48 -10.99 -12.84
N ARG A 228 -5.78 -10.93 -11.55
CA ARG A 228 -6.67 -9.94 -10.93
C ARG A 228 -6.20 -9.60 -9.52
N SER A 229 -6.65 -8.45 -9.01
CA SER A 229 -6.55 -8.15 -7.58
C SER A 229 -7.38 -9.14 -6.75
N SER A 230 -6.83 -9.56 -5.62
CA SER A 230 -7.50 -10.31 -4.55
C SER A 230 -8.71 -9.55 -3.96
N TRP A 231 -8.83 -8.26 -4.26
CA TRP A 231 -9.87 -7.35 -3.77
C TRP A 231 -10.70 -6.71 -4.91
N SER A 232 -10.55 -7.19 -6.15
CA SER A 232 -11.52 -6.92 -7.22
C SER A 232 -12.84 -7.65 -6.97
N PRO A 233 -13.98 -7.11 -7.42
CA PRO A 233 -15.27 -7.82 -7.37
C PRO A 233 -15.31 -9.04 -8.32
N PRO A 234 -16.32 -9.92 -8.19
CA PRO A 234 -16.47 -11.07 -9.08
C PRO A 234 -16.60 -10.67 -10.55
N ILE A 235 -15.87 -11.35 -11.44
CA ILE A 235 -15.90 -11.11 -12.88
C ILE A 235 -17.18 -11.64 -13.53
N ASN A 236 -17.68 -10.91 -14.54
CA ASN A 236 -18.74 -11.41 -15.41
C ASN A 236 -18.21 -12.57 -16.28
N ARG A 237 -18.72 -13.79 -16.05
CA ARG A 237 -18.31 -14.97 -16.84
C ARG A 237 -18.73 -14.87 -18.31
N ARG A 238 -19.89 -14.26 -18.61
CA ARG A 238 -20.44 -14.22 -19.98
C ARG A 238 -19.56 -13.43 -20.95
N SER A 239 -18.97 -12.32 -20.49
CA SER A 239 -18.09 -11.49 -21.31
C SER A 239 -16.70 -12.12 -21.48
N ILE A 240 -16.25 -12.94 -20.53
CA ILE A 240 -15.07 -13.82 -20.70
C ILE A 240 -15.34 -14.92 -21.73
N ASP A 241 -16.51 -15.56 -21.68
CA ASP A 241 -16.88 -16.59 -22.66
C ASP A 241 -17.03 -15.99 -24.08
N ALA A 242 -17.50 -14.74 -24.18
CA ALA A 242 -17.54 -13.99 -25.45
C ALA A 242 -16.13 -13.61 -25.96
N LEU A 243 -15.22 -13.13 -25.08
CA LEU A 243 -13.83 -12.86 -25.43
C LEU A 243 -13.11 -14.12 -25.93
N LYS A 244 -13.30 -15.27 -25.25
CA LYS A 244 -12.69 -16.53 -25.65
C LYS A 244 -13.10 -16.94 -27.06
N ARG A 245 -14.41 -16.93 -27.36
CA ARG A 245 -14.93 -17.21 -28.71
C ARG A 245 -14.30 -16.31 -29.77
N MET A 246 -14.23 -15.00 -29.53
CA MET A 246 -13.63 -14.07 -30.48
C MET A 246 -12.13 -14.35 -30.74
N TYR A 247 -11.39 -14.82 -29.73
CA TYR A 247 -9.99 -15.24 -29.90
C TYR A 247 -9.84 -16.65 -30.50
N GLU A 248 -10.77 -17.56 -30.23
CA GLU A 248 -10.83 -18.92 -30.82
C GLU A 248 -11.18 -18.82 -32.32
N GLU A 249 -12.26 -18.12 -32.67
CA GLU A 249 -12.68 -17.79 -34.04
C GLU A 249 -11.59 -16.99 -34.79
N GLY A 250 -10.89 -16.09 -34.09
CA GLY A 250 -9.74 -15.34 -34.62
C GLY A 250 -8.43 -16.15 -34.75
N SER A 251 -8.44 -17.44 -34.40
CA SER A 251 -7.27 -18.34 -34.49
C SER A 251 -7.36 -19.42 -35.57
N GLU A 252 -8.51 -19.55 -36.27
CA GLU A 252 -8.69 -20.50 -37.36
C GLU A 252 -8.11 -20.01 -38.70
N GLU A 253 -6.77 -19.89 -38.78
CA GLU A 253 -6.05 -20.01 -40.05
C GLU A 253 -5.70 -21.48 -40.37
N PRO A 254 -5.55 -21.87 -41.65
CA PRO A 254 -6.04 -23.17 -42.10
C PRO A 254 -5.22 -24.39 -41.66
N VAL A 255 -5.94 -25.45 -41.27
CA VAL A 255 -5.37 -26.76 -40.93
C VAL A 255 -4.73 -27.43 -42.16
N ILE A 256 -3.42 -27.32 -42.29
CA ILE A 256 -2.64 -28.11 -43.26
C ILE A 256 -2.44 -29.52 -42.69
N THR A 257 -3.33 -30.44 -43.07
CA THR A 257 -3.21 -31.87 -42.73
C THR A 257 -2.11 -32.56 -43.56
N VAL A 258 -0.91 -32.67 -43.00
CA VAL A 258 0.08 -33.69 -43.38
C VAL A 258 0.62 -34.33 -42.10
N GLY A 259 0.43 -35.64 -41.93
CA GLY A 259 0.93 -36.37 -40.77
C GLY A 259 1.92 -37.48 -41.15
N THR A 260 2.46 -38.18 -40.14
CA THR A 260 2.69 -39.64 -40.05
C THR A 260 3.98 -40.00 -39.29
N ALA A 261 3.89 -41.05 -38.44
CA ALA A 261 4.97 -41.83 -37.79
C ALA A 261 5.88 -41.15 -36.73
N GLY A 262 6.16 -41.86 -35.63
CA GLY A 262 7.10 -41.42 -34.59
C GLY A 262 6.92 -42.02 -33.18
N LYS A 263 7.06 -43.34 -33.00
CA LYS A 263 7.11 -44.04 -31.69
C LYS A 263 7.89 -45.37 -31.86
N PRO A 264 8.42 -46.01 -30.80
CA PRO A 264 8.71 -45.57 -29.41
C PRO A 264 10.19 -45.87 -29.00
N VAL A 265 10.53 -45.86 -27.70
CA VAL A 265 11.61 -46.58 -26.94
C VAL A 265 11.82 -45.83 -25.60
N ARG A 266 11.62 -46.42 -24.39
CA ARG A 266 12.56 -47.23 -23.56
C ARG A 266 13.90 -46.51 -23.27
N ASP A 267 14.57 -46.56 -22.11
CA ASP A 267 14.35 -47.11 -20.76
C ASP A 267 15.41 -46.40 -19.82
N ALA A 268 15.56 -46.57 -18.50
CA ALA A 268 15.03 -47.56 -17.53
C ALA A 268 14.97 -47.05 -16.07
N THR A 269 14.46 -47.91 -15.20
CA THR A 269 14.46 -47.99 -13.72
C THR A 269 15.74 -47.58 -12.93
N LYS A 270 15.57 -46.88 -11.79
CA LYS A 270 16.21 -47.26 -10.50
C LYS A 270 15.40 -46.81 -9.28
N LYS A 271 15.68 -47.41 -8.11
CA LYS A 271 14.84 -47.42 -6.88
C LYS A 271 15.72 -47.72 -5.65
N ILE A 272 15.33 -47.27 -4.44
CA ILE A 272 15.74 -47.79 -3.10
C ILE A 272 17.22 -47.51 -2.70
N PRO A 273 17.61 -47.37 -1.41
CA PRO A 273 16.84 -47.49 -0.15
C PRO A 273 16.82 -46.24 0.75
N ASP A 274 15.97 -46.32 1.79
CA ASP A 274 15.98 -45.52 3.02
C ASP A 274 17.07 -46.00 4.02
N SER A 275 17.32 -45.22 5.08
CA SER A 275 18.07 -45.70 6.26
C SER A 275 17.69 -44.97 7.55
N ASP A 276 17.09 -45.68 8.51
CA ASP A 276 16.80 -45.17 9.86
C ASP A 276 18.05 -45.04 10.75
N SER A 277 18.07 -44.05 11.66
CA SER A 277 18.57 -44.07 13.06
C SER A 277 18.93 -42.65 13.57
N SER A 278 18.96 -42.31 14.87
CA SER A 278 18.17 -42.68 16.07
C SER A 278 18.75 -41.92 17.30
N SER A 279 17.89 -41.44 18.22
CA SER A 279 18.17 -41.14 19.65
C SER A 279 19.07 -39.95 20.09
N GLY A 280 18.80 -39.43 21.31
CA GLY A 280 19.61 -38.47 22.10
C GLY A 280 19.18 -37.00 21.98
N SER A 281 18.58 -36.25 22.92
CA SER A 281 18.27 -36.30 24.38
C SER A 281 19.18 -35.45 25.30
N GLY A 282 18.58 -34.49 26.03
CA GLY A 282 19.21 -33.60 27.02
C GLY A 282 19.69 -32.25 26.44
N ASP A 283 19.66 -31.12 27.15
CA ASP A 283 19.05 -30.83 28.48
C ASP A 283 18.71 -29.34 28.63
N VAL A 284 17.95 -28.98 29.66
CA VAL A 284 17.48 -27.62 29.97
C VAL A 284 18.07 -27.12 31.30
N PRO A 285 18.40 -25.82 31.42
CA PRO A 285 18.31 -25.13 32.71
C PRO A 285 17.35 -23.92 32.68
N VAL A 286 16.85 -23.55 33.87
CA VAL A 286 15.76 -22.59 34.13
C VAL A 286 16.19 -21.61 35.24
N LEU A 287 15.41 -20.54 35.47
CA LEU A 287 15.65 -19.38 36.36
C LEU A 287 16.70 -18.37 35.84
N SER A 288 16.65 -17.08 36.22
CA SER A 288 15.83 -16.45 37.27
C SER A 288 15.05 -15.22 36.81
N GLN A 289 13.90 -14.98 37.45
CA GLN A 289 13.26 -13.67 37.50
C GLN A 289 14.00 -12.76 38.48
N MET A 290 13.95 -11.45 38.26
CA MET A 290 13.99 -10.42 39.31
C MET A 290 13.04 -9.29 38.92
N GLN A 291 12.33 -8.73 39.90
CA GLN A 291 11.44 -7.58 39.73
C GLN A 291 12.19 -6.30 40.12
N ALA A 292 11.81 -5.18 39.51
CA ALA A 292 12.15 -3.83 39.96
C ALA A 292 10.91 -2.93 39.76
N GLU A 293 10.71 -1.96 40.65
CA GLU A 293 9.44 -1.23 40.80
C GLU A 293 9.33 -0.01 39.88
N GLU A 294 8.10 0.33 39.47
CA GLU A 294 7.81 1.58 38.76
C GLU A 294 7.84 2.77 39.73
N ALA A 295 8.77 3.70 39.52
CA ALA A 295 8.77 5.00 40.19
C ALA A 295 8.06 6.05 39.32
N ILE A 296 6.81 6.38 39.64
CA ILE A 296 6.04 7.39 38.90
C ILE A 296 6.60 8.80 39.19
N VAL A 297 7.42 9.31 38.26
CA VAL A 297 7.88 10.70 38.26
C VAL A 297 6.91 11.56 37.47
N GLN A 298 6.41 12.63 38.10
CA GLN A 298 5.62 13.66 37.41
C GLN A 298 6.57 14.59 36.63
N ASP A 299 6.83 14.28 35.36
CA ASP A 299 7.65 15.14 34.50
C ASP A 299 6.89 16.40 34.06
N GLY A 300 7.41 17.56 34.46
CA GLY A 300 6.85 18.87 34.16
C GLY A 300 7.28 19.40 32.79
N GLY A 301 6.83 18.76 31.72
CA GLY A 301 6.88 19.27 30.34
C GLY A 301 8.29 19.49 29.75
N ARG A 302 9.34 18.89 30.33
CA ARG A 302 10.73 19.12 29.90
C ARG A 302 11.23 18.17 28.83
N ASN A 303 10.56 17.02 28.64
CA ASN A 303 10.84 16.05 27.59
C ASN A 303 9.81 16.07 26.45
N GLU A 304 9.05 17.16 26.29
CA GLU A 304 8.06 17.29 25.21
C GLU A 304 8.74 17.39 23.83
N LEU A 305 8.56 16.35 23.01
CA LEU A 305 9.06 16.27 21.64
C LEU A 305 8.18 17.08 20.69
N THR A 306 8.59 18.32 20.40
CA THR A 306 7.88 19.20 19.47
C THR A 306 8.24 18.90 18.01
N ASP A 307 7.21 18.57 17.21
CA ASP A 307 7.30 18.32 15.77
C ASP A 307 7.60 19.60 14.94
N GLU A 308 7.65 20.78 15.56
CA GLU A 308 7.64 22.12 14.94
C GLU A 308 8.88 22.49 14.10
N VAL A 309 9.81 21.56 13.87
CA VAL A 309 10.84 21.73 12.84
C VAL A 309 10.19 21.51 11.47
N ASP A 310 9.66 22.57 10.87
CA ASP A 310 9.02 22.58 9.55
C ASP A 310 10.07 22.34 8.44
N ILE A 311 10.49 21.08 8.29
CA ILE A 311 11.36 20.61 7.22
C ILE A 311 10.63 20.81 5.89
N ASP A 312 11.27 21.47 4.93
CA ASP A 312 10.76 21.65 3.56
C ASP A 312 10.81 20.30 2.79
N ILE A 313 9.84 19.42 3.10
CA ILE A 313 9.71 18.05 2.60
C ILE A 313 9.22 17.98 1.13
N ASP A 314 9.14 19.14 0.47
CA ASP A 314 8.62 19.36 -0.88
C ASP A 314 9.71 19.52 -1.95
N ASP A 315 11.01 19.46 -1.60
CA ASP A 315 12.04 19.50 -2.65
C ASP A 315 12.06 18.21 -3.48
N LEU A 316 11.66 18.34 -4.74
CA LEU A 316 11.43 17.23 -5.66
C LEU A 316 12.73 16.52 -6.11
N SER A 317 13.90 16.98 -5.66
CA SER A 317 15.18 16.29 -5.81
C SER A 317 15.17 14.89 -5.21
N VAL A 318 14.38 14.67 -4.14
CA VAL A 318 14.22 13.38 -3.44
C VAL A 318 13.39 12.36 -4.24
N LEU A 319 12.92 12.69 -5.45
CA LEU A 319 12.29 11.74 -6.38
C LEU A 319 13.28 10.98 -7.27
N LEU A 320 14.56 11.33 -7.26
CA LEU A 320 15.60 10.55 -7.94
C LEU A 320 16.03 9.37 -7.06
N PRO A 321 16.38 8.21 -7.64
CA PRO A 321 17.11 7.17 -6.90
C PRO A 321 18.45 7.73 -6.40
N PRO A 322 19.03 7.15 -5.32
CA PRO A 322 20.39 7.51 -4.92
C PRO A 322 21.35 7.29 -6.10
N PRO A 323 22.38 8.12 -6.26
CA PRO A 323 23.41 7.89 -7.28
C PRO A 323 24.03 6.51 -7.03
N VAL A 324 24.28 5.77 -8.11
CA VAL A 324 25.08 4.54 -8.03
C VAL A 324 26.53 4.97 -7.90
N ASP A 325 27.17 4.61 -6.79
CA ASP A 325 28.60 4.85 -6.59
C ASP A 325 29.40 4.04 -7.61
N THR A 326 29.91 4.70 -8.64
CA THR A 326 30.90 4.14 -9.56
C THR A 326 32.29 4.29 -8.93
N GLU A 327 32.93 3.17 -8.61
CA GLU A 327 34.32 3.16 -8.13
C GLU A 327 35.27 3.79 -9.17
N PRO A 328 36.31 4.53 -8.75
CA PRO A 328 37.28 5.13 -9.66
C PRO A 328 38.33 4.12 -10.15
N GLU A 329 38.78 4.31 -11.40
CA GLU A 329 40.00 3.71 -11.98
C GLU A 329 41.29 4.38 -11.44
#